data_AF-A0A1C6KN90-F1
#
_entry.id   AF-A0A1C6KN90-F1
#
_cell.length_a   1.000
_cell.length_b   1.000
_cell.length_c   1.000
_cell.angle_alpha   90.00
_cell.angle_beta   90.00
_cell.angle_gamma   90.00
#
_symmetry.space_group_name_H-M   'P 1'
#
loop_
_entity.id
_entity.type
_entity.pdbx_description
1 polymer ?
#
loop_
_entity_poly.entity_id
_entity_poly.type
_entity_poly.pdbx_seq_one_letter_code
_entity_poly.pdbx_strand_id
1 'polypeptide(L)'
;MAREWQQTKFKEYVMPDPVYYQSLWAVRDLERMEVRLEELKREQKTCSSSLICEGKNPSLLSRPTENHALEMAILEERIKAIREALSIVPESYRAFVLSNIIFKTSGKGYPNKLWRIWKQRFLFQVAKNLSIM
;
A
#
# COMPACT_ATOMS: atom_id res chain seq x y z
N MET A 1 -4.50 -4.61 -22.07
CA MET A 1 -3.76 -3.82 -21.05
C MET A 1 -2.32 -3.67 -21.50
N ALA A 2 -1.72 -2.46 -21.46
CA ALA A 2 -0.32 -2.29 -21.81
C ALA A 2 0.59 -2.99 -20.76
N ARG A 3 1.57 -3.77 -21.22
CA ARG A 3 2.52 -4.48 -20.35
C ARG A 3 3.38 -3.44 -19.61
N GLU A 4 3.36 -3.47 -18.28
CA GLU A 4 4.27 -2.67 -17.47
C GLU A 4 5.62 -3.39 -17.46
N TRP A 5 6.68 -2.72 -17.92
CA TRP A 5 8.00 -3.31 -18.07
C TRP A 5 8.91 -2.95 -16.90
N GLN A 6 9.55 -3.98 -16.32
CA GLN A 6 10.59 -3.84 -15.31
C GLN A 6 11.93 -3.43 -15.96
N GLN A 7 12.74 -2.61 -15.28
CA GLN A 7 14.09 -2.36 -15.76
C GLN A 7 15.02 -3.53 -15.42
N THR A 8 15.67 -4.11 -16.43
CA THR A 8 16.58 -5.26 -16.25
C THR A 8 18.05 -4.89 -16.10
N LYS A 9 18.40 -3.60 -16.25
CA LYS A 9 19.79 -3.11 -16.17
C LYS A 9 20.41 -3.31 -14.79
N PHE A 10 19.62 -3.27 -13.73
CA PHE A 10 20.08 -3.40 -12.34
C PHE A 10 19.63 -4.74 -11.75
N LYS A 11 20.42 -5.80 -11.98
CA LYS A 11 20.06 -7.18 -11.64
C LYS A 11 19.68 -7.38 -10.17
N GLU A 12 20.31 -6.66 -9.25
CA GLU A 12 20.02 -6.71 -7.80
C GLU A 12 18.58 -6.34 -7.44
N TYR A 13 17.94 -5.50 -8.27
CA TYR A 13 16.58 -5.02 -8.02
C TYR A 13 15.56 -5.65 -8.97
N VAL A 14 15.98 -6.61 -9.80
CA VAL A 14 15.10 -7.35 -10.71
C VAL A 14 14.33 -8.38 -9.90
N MET A 15 13.01 -8.26 -9.87
CA MET A 15 12.12 -9.22 -9.23
C MET A 15 11.49 -10.16 -10.26
N PRO A 16 11.03 -11.35 -9.84
CA PRO A 16 10.13 -12.16 -10.63
C PRO A 16 8.87 -11.37 -11.03
N ASP A 17 8.36 -11.60 -12.24
CA ASP A 17 7.16 -10.91 -12.75
C ASP A 17 5.99 -10.91 -11.75
N PRO A 18 5.64 -12.03 -11.07
CA PRO A 18 4.56 -12.04 -10.08
C PRO A 18 4.78 -11.07 -8.92
N VAL A 19 5.99 -11.05 -8.36
CA VAL A 19 6.37 -10.18 -7.23
C VAL A 19 6.35 -8.71 -7.64
N TYR A 20 6.85 -8.42 -8.84
CA TYR A 20 6.81 -7.07 -9.40
C TYR A 20 5.37 -6.57 -9.54
N TYR A 21 4.49 -7.38 -10.14
CA TYR A 21 3.09 -6.99 -10.31
C TYR A 21 2.37 -6.87 -8.96
N GLN A 22 2.58 -7.79 -8.02
CA GLN A 22 1.99 -7.68 -6.67
C GLN A 22 2.40 -6.39 -5.97
N SER A 23 3.68 -6.03 -6.03
CA SER A 23 4.20 -4.78 -5.45
C SER A 23 3.59 -3.55 -6.12
N LEU A 24 3.51 -3.57 -7.45
CA LEU A 24 2.89 -2.50 -8.25
C LEU A 24 1.42 -2.30 -7.88
N TRP A 25 0.66 -3.40 -7.76
CA TRP A 25 -0.75 -3.36 -7.37
C TRP A 25 -0.93 -2.91 -5.93
N ALA A 26 -0.09 -3.36 -5.00
CA ALA A 26 -0.12 -2.93 -3.61
C ALA A 26 0.05 -1.40 -3.48
N VAL A 27 0.95 -0.81 -4.27
CA VAL A 27 1.13 0.66 -4.29
C VAL A 27 -0.09 1.36 -4.91
N ARG A 28 -0.65 0.84 -6.00
CA ARG A 28 -1.88 1.43 -6.60
C ARG A 28 -3.06 1.40 -5.63
N ASP A 29 -3.07 0.40 -4.77
CA ASP A 29 -4.14 0.17 -3.82
C ASP A 29 -4.02 0.99 -2.53
N LEU A 30 -2.93 1.74 -2.38
CA LEU A 30 -2.63 2.50 -1.17
C LEU A 30 -3.76 3.47 -0.80
N GLU A 31 -4.27 4.24 -1.76
CA GLU A 31 -5.36 5.21 -1.50
C GLU A 31 -6.62 4.51 -1.00
N ARG A 32 -6.99 3.37 -1.61
CA ARG A 32 -8.15 2.58 -1.17
C ARG A 32 -7.96 2.04 0.25
N MET A 33 -6.76 1.54 0.56
CA MET A 33 -6.45 1.04 1.90
C MET A 33 -6.51 2.16 2.95
N GLU A 34 -6.01 3.35 2.64
CA GLU A 34 -6.06 4.51 3.54
C GLU A 34 -7.49 4.97 3.81
N VAL A 35 -8.34 5.04 2.77
CA VAL A 35 -9.77 5.37 2.93
C VAL A 35 -10.46 4.34 3.82
N ARG A 36 -10.24 3.04 3.57
CA ARG A 36 -10.85 1.96 4.35
C ARG A 36 -10.45 2.01 5.82
N LEU A 37 -9.20 2.31 6.10
CA LEU A 37 -8.68 2.45 7.45
C LEU A 37 -9.32 3.63 8.20
N GLU A 38 -9.53 4.76 7.53
CA GLU A 38 -10.21 5.93 8.13
C GLU A 38 -11.72 5.69 8.36
N GLU A 39 -12.38 4.91 7.49
CA GLU A 39 -13.76 4.44 7.71
C GLU A 39 -13.85 3.58 8.98
N LEU A 40 -12.97 2.58 9.12
CA LEU A 40 -12.93 1.69 10.29
C LEU A 40 -12.68 2.46 11.60
N LYS A 41 -11.77 3.43 11.59
CA LYS A 41 -11.55 4.33 12.75
C LYS A 41 -12.80 5.12 13.13
N ARG A 42 -13.57 5.59 12.13
CA ARG A 42 -14.83 6.33 12.35
C ARG A 42 -15.93 5.43 12.90
N GLU A 43 -16.06 4.22 12.38
CA GLU A 43 -17.01 3.20 12.85
C GLU A 43 -16.70 2.82 14.31
N GLN A 44 -15.43 2.57 14.64
CA GLN A 44 -14.98 2.29 16.00
C GLN A 44 -15.31 3.43 16.97
N LYS A 45 -15.08 4.68 16.56
CA LYS A 45 -15.41 5.87 17.37
C LYS A 45 -16.91 5.98 17.63
N THR A 46 -17.75 5.76 16.60
CA THR A 46 -19.22 5.79 16.74
C THR A 46 -19.73 4.70 17.69
N CYS A 47 -19.18 3.48 17.60
CA CYS A 47 -19.55 2.36 18.47
C CYS A 47 -19.14 2.61 19.93
N SER A 48 -17.98 3.24 20.18
CA SER A 48 -17.54 3.60 21.53
C SER A 48 -18.42 4.62 22.24
N SER A 49 -19.17 5.44 21.49
CA SER A 49 -20.12 6.44 22.02
C SER A 49 -21.51 5.86 22.31
N SER A 50 -21.82 4.67 21.79
CA SER A 50 -23.13 4.01 21.88
C SER A 50 -23.14 2.98 23.02
N LEU A 51 -23.14 3.45 24.27
CA LEU A 51 -23.12 2.62 25.49
C LEU A 51 -24.44 1.87 25.78
N ILE A 52 -25.14 1.33 24.77
CA ILE A 52 -26.27 0.43 25.02
C ILE A 52 -26.27 -0.71 23.99
N CYS A 53 -25.69 -1.85 24.38
CA CYS A 53 -26.14 -3.15 23.91
C CYS A 53 -26.46 -3.99 25.14
N GLU A 54 -27.73 -3.91 25.58
CA GLU A 54 -28.25 -4.80 26.59
C GLU A 54 -28.23 -6.26 26.10
N GLY A 55 -27.67 -7.11 26.96
CA GLY A 55 -27.86 -8.55 27.10
C GLY A 55 -28.31 -9.42 25.91
N LYS A 56 -27.40 -10.28 25.42
CA LYS A 56 -27.53 -11.75 25.45
C LYS A 56 -26.39 -12.48 24.72
N ASN A 57 -25.90 -13.53 25.40
CA ASN A 57 -25.16 -14.71 24.91
C ASN A 57 -23.65 -14.53 24.54
N PRO A 58 -22.72 -15.09 25.33
CA PRO A 58 -21.28 -14.95 25.12
C PRO A 58 -20.61 -15.99 24.18
N SER A 59 -21.35 -16.73 23.32
CA SER A 59 -20.74 -17.89 22.63
C SER A 59 -20.93 -18.04 21.11
N LEU A 60 -21.61 -17.15 20.38
CA LEU A 60 -21.87 -17.39 18.93
C LEU A 60 -21.85 -16.15 18.00
N LEU A 61 -21.27 -15.03 18.42
CA LEU A 61 -21.16 -13.85 17.56
C LEU A 61 -19.72 -13.41 17.50
N SER A 62 -19.05 -13.70 16.38
CA SER A 62 -17.83 -13.03 15.97
C SER A 62 -18.00 -11.54 16.25
N ARG A 63 -17.27 -11.01 17.24
CA ARG A 63 -17.43 -9.63 17.66
C ARG A 63 -17.03 -8.76 16.48
N PRO A 64 -17.94 -7.97 15.89
CA PRO A 64 -17.59 -7.11 14.75
C PRO A 64 -16.38 -6.23 15.10
N THR A 65 -16.26 -5.82 16.37
CA THR A 65 -15.10 -5.10 16.91
C THR A 65 -13.76 -5.82 16.77
N GLU A 66 -13.70 -7.14 16.94
CA GLU A 66 -12.44 -7.91 16.85
C GLU A 66 -12.00 -8.06 15.39
N ASN A 67 -12.93 -8.36 14.48
CA ASN A 67 -12.63 -8.43 13.05
C ASN A 67 -12.20 -7.06 12.50
N HIS A 68 -12.87 -5.98 12.90
CA HIS A 68 -12.47 -4.63 12.53
C HIS A 68 -11.10 -4.25 13.09
N ALA A 69 -10.77 -4.64 14.33
CA ALA A 69 -9.46 -4.39 14.91
C ALA A 69 -8.34 -5.14 14.16
N LEU A 70 -8.58 -6.40 13.78
CA LEU A 70 -7.65 -7.17 12.95
C LEU A 70 -7.48 -6.56 11.56
N GLU A 71 -8.58 -6.17 10.90
CA GLU A 71 -8.56 -5.50 9.59
C GLU A 71 -7.75 -4.20 9.66
N MET A 72 -8.00 -3.37 10.69
CA MET A 72 -7.25 -2.13 10.92
C MET A 72 -5.75 -2.39 11.09
N ALA A 73 -5.37 -3.36 11.93
CA ALA A 73 -3.96 -3.67 12.18
C ALA A 73 -3.23 -4.10 10.89
N ILE A 74 -3.88 -4.95 10.07
CA ILE A 74 -3.33 -5.40 8.78
C ILE A 74 -3.19 -4.23 7.81
N LEU A 75 -4.21 -3.37 7.71
CA LEU A 75 -4.16 -2.20 6.83
C LEU A 75 -3.09 -1.19 7.28
N GLU A 76 -2.99 -0.92 8.58
CA GLU A 76 -1.98 -0.02 9.16
C GLU A 76 -0.56 -0.51 8.86
N GLU A 77 -0.28 -1.78 9.12
CA GLU A 77 1.02 -2.39 8.84
C GLU A 77 1.36 -2.30 7.35
N ARG A 78 0.40 -2.63 6.49
CA ARG A 78 0.60 -2.63 5.03
C ARG A 78 0.82 -1.23 4.47
N ILE A 79 0.07 -0.24 4.93
CA ILE A 79 0.23 1.17 4.53
C ILE A 79 1.59 1.69 5.02
N LYS A 80 1.93 1.41 6.28
CA LYS A 80 3.22 1.80 6.88
C LYS A 80 4.38 1.22 6.09
N ALA A 81 4.34 -0.07 5.77
CA ALA A 81 5.35 -0.76 4.96
C ALA A 81 5.59 -0.06 3.60
N ILE A 82 4.52 0.35 2.91
CA ILE A 82 4.63 1.04 1.62
C ILE A 82 5.16 2.47 1.79
N ARG A 83 4.70 3.21 2.81
CA ARG A 83 5.16 4.58 3.08
C ARG A 83 6.62 4.61 3.52
N GLU A 84 7.07 3.65 4.33
CA GLU A 84 8.47 3.51 4.69
C GLU A 84 9.35 3.21 3.48
N ALA A 85 8.86 2.42 2.51
CA ALA A 85 9.60 2.17 1.27
C ALA A 85 9.83 3.45 0.46
N LEU A 86 8.99 4.49 0.58
CA LEU A 86 9.21 5.78 -0.10
C LEU A 86 10.45 6.52 0.41
N SER A 87 10.96 6.21 1.61
CA SER A 87 12.18 6.81 2.16
C SER A 87 13.41 6.56 1.28
N ILE A 88 13.44 5.47 0.51
CA ILE A 88 14.53 5.16 -0.43
C ILE A 88 14.59 6.13 -1.61
N VAL A 89 13.46 6.78 -1.93
CA VAL A 89 13.35 7.71 -3.06
C VAL A 89 13.59 9.14 -2.55
N PRO A 90 14.49 9.92 -3.18
CA PRO A 90 14.67 11.32 -2.82
C PRO A 90 13.35 12.10 -2.97
N GLU A 91 13.10 13.06 -2.08
CA GLU A 91 11.84 13.82 -1.99
C GLU A 91 11.37 14.36 -3.35
N SER A 92 12.30 14.93 -4.12
CA SER A 92 12.05 15.50 -5.44
C SER A 92 11.51 14.51 -6.46
N TYR A 93 11.66 13.19 -6.25
CA TYR A 93 11.20 12.13 -7.16
C TYR A 93 9.97 11.37 -6.64
N ARG A 94 9.56 11.50 -5.37
CA ARG A 94 8.50 10.68 -4.78
C ARG A 94 7.15 10.86 -5.48
N ALA A 95 6.72 12.10 -5.65
CA ALA A 95 5.46 12.42 -6.33
C ALA A 95 5.43 11.89 -7.78
N PHE A 96 6.57 11.95 -8.47
CA PHE A 96 6.74 11.45 -9.82
C PHE A 96 6.64 9.92 -9.88
N VAL A 97 7.29 9.21 -8.97
CA VAL A 97 7.22 7.74 -8.92
C VAL A 97 5.80 7.27 -8.62
N LEU A 98 5.12 7.89 -7.65
CA LEU A 98 3.74 7.55 -7.28
C LEU A 98 2.76 7.87 -8.42
N SER A 99 2.81 9.08 -8.98
CA SER A 99 1.92 9.47 -10.09
C SER A 99 2.13 8.61 -11.33
N ASN A 100 3.36 8.16 -11.60
CA ASN A 100 3.59 7.20 -12.68
C ASN A 100 2.94 5.84 -12.42
N ILE A 101 3.05 5.31 -11.19
CA ILE A 101 2.49 4.00 -10.84
C ILE A 101 0.95 4.05 -10.89
N ILE A 102 0.36 5.11 -10.34
CA ILE A 102 -1.10 5.30 -10.23
C ILE A 102 -1.71 5.65 -11.59
N PHE A 103 -1.26 6.74 -12.22
CA PHE A 103 -1.90 7.29 -13.42
C PHE A 103 -1.32 6.74 -14.73
N LYS A 104 -0.29 5.88 -14.68
CA LYS A 104 0.44 5.38 -15.87
C LYS A 104 0.90 6.51 -16.79
N THR A 105 1.17 7.69 -16.22
CA THR A 105 1.53 8.88 -16.99
C THR A 105 2.79 8.60 -17.79
N SER A 106 2.70 8.83 -19.11
CA SER A 106 3.87 8.80 -19.97
C SER A 106 4.81 9.91 -19.52
N GLY A 107 6.11 9.63 -19.45
CA GLY A 107 7.13 10.44 -18.76
C GLY A 107 7.39 11.86 -19.29
N LYS A 108 6.44 12.49 -19.98
CA LYS A 108 6.47 13.90 -20.40
C LYS A 108 6.33 14.78 -19.16
N GLY A 109 7.35 15.59 -18.87
CA GLY A 109 7.41 16.48 -17.69
C GLY A 109 8.30 15.99 -16.55
N TYR A 110 8.97 14.84 -16.70
CA TYR A 110 9.89 14.34 -15.68
C TYR A 110 11.29 14.89 -15.92
N PRO A 111 11.96 15.46 -14.90
CA PRO A 111 13.22 16.18 -15.10
C PRO A 111 14.37 15.30 -15.61
N ASN A 112 14.36 13.98 -15.36
CA ASN A 112 15.41 13.09 -15.85
C ASN A 112 14.96 11.61 -15.86
N LYS A 113 15.56 10.74 -16.68
CA LYS A 113 15.28 9.28 -16.75
C LYS A 113 15.57 8.53 -15.43
N LEU A 114 16.25 9.16 -14.47
CA LEU A 114 16.58 8.60 -13.16
C LEU A 114 15.35 8.17 -12.34
N TRP A 115 14.19 8.81 -12.53
CA TRP A 115 12.97 8.41 -11.81
C TRP A 115 12.59 6.95 -12.05
N ARG A 116 12.96 6.37 -13.20
CA ARG A 116 12.70 4.96 -13.51
C ARG A 116 13.54 4.01 -12.65
N ILE A 117 14.76 4.42 -12.30
CA ILE A 117 15.65 3.67 -11.39
C ILE A 117 15.08 3.72 -9.98
N TRP A 118 14.64 4.90 -9.54
CA TRP A 118 14.01 5.08 -8.25
C TRP A 118 12.68 4.32 -8.14
N LYS A 119 11.86 4.28 -9.21
CA LYS A 119 10.67 3.41 -9.28
C LYS A 119 11.02 1.95 -9.07
N GLN A 120 12.08 1.45 -9.70
CA GLN A 120 12.52 0.06 -9.54
C GLN A 120 12.94 -0.24 -8.10
N ARG A 121 13.78 0.61 -7.51
CA ARG A 121 14.25 0.48 -6.12
C ARG A 121 13.09 0.57 -5.12
N PHE A 122 12.16 1.48 -5.36
CA PHE A 122 10.96 1.62 -4.56
C PHE A 122 10.11 0.36 -4.58
N LEU A 123 9.77 -0.17 -5.76
CA LEU A 123 8.96 -1.39 -5.87
C LEU A 123 9.66 -2.60 -5.25
N PHE A 124 10.98 -2.70 -5.39
CA PHE A 124 11.77 -3.73 -4.72
C PHE A 124 11.69 -3.60 -3.19
N GLN A 125 11.82 -2.39 -2.65
CA GLN A 125 11.70 -2.16 -1.22
C GLN A 125 10.29 -2.42 -0.71
N VAL A 126 9.25 -2.11 -1.48
CA VAL A 126 7.86 -2.47 -1.18
C VAL A 126 7.71 -3.99 -1.09
N ALA A 127 8.25 -4.74 -2.06
CA ALA A 127 8.20 -6.20 -2.03
C ALA A 127 8.86 -6.77 -0.77
N LYS A 128 10.01 -6.21 -0.39
CA LYS A 128 10.75 -6.60 0.82
C LYS A 128 9.96 -6.30 2.09
N ASN A 129 9.40 -5.10 2.22
CA ASN A 129 8.63 -4.69 3.40
C ASN A 129 7.33 -5.48 3.54
N LEU A 130 6.69 -5.86 2.43
CA LEU A 130 5.49 -6.68 2.42
C LEU A 130 5.75 -8.19 2.51
N SER A 131 7.03 -8.60 2.63
CA SER A 131 7.43 -10.01 2.67
C SER A 131 6.90 -10.86 1.51
N ILE A 132 6.82 -10.26 0.32
CA ILE A 132 6.41 -10.93 -0.93
C ILE A 132 7.59 -11.22 -1.86
N MET A 133 8.82 -11.01 -1.37
CA MET A 133 10.08 -11.19 -2.08
C MET A 133 10.59 -12.63 -1.99
#